data_AF-A0A1I0NP34-F1
#
_entry.id   AF-A0A1I0NP34-F1
#
_cell.length_a   1.000
_cell.length_b   1.000
_cell.length_c   1.000
_cell.angle_alpha   90.00
_cell.angle_beta   90.00
_cell.angle_gamma   90.00
#
_symmetry.space_group_name_H-M   'P 1'
#
loop_
_entity.id
_entity.type
_entity.pdbx_description
1 polymer ?
#
loop_
_entity_poly.entity_id
_entity_poly.type
_entity_poly.pdbx_seq_one_letter_code
_entity_poly.pdbx_strand_id
1 'polypeptide(L)' 'MMEDKKVYTDERFEKILQGIKKARKKLVETSAANNEDLVISDKEGNVKKIPAKDLLQGLE' A
#
# COMPACT_ATOMS: atom_id res chain seq x y z
N MET A 1 17.91 -20.01 5.13
CA MET A 1 17.78 -19.28 6.40
C MET A 1 17.18 -17.94 6.04
N MET A 2 15.94 -17.64 6.47
CA MET A 2 15.39 -16.29 6.27
C MET A 2 15.99 -15.43 7.37
N GLU A 3 16.72 -14.39 6.98
CA GLU A 3 17.23 -13.39 7.93
C GLU A 3 16.04 -12.75 8.65
N ASP A 4 16.06 -12.81 9.98
CA ASP A 4 15.12 -12.07 10.82
C ASP A 4 15.28 -10.58 10.50
N LYS A 5 14.37 -10.02 9.69
CA LYS A 5 14.26 -8.57 9.49
C LYS A 5 14.00 -7.95 10.86
N LYS A 6 15.04 -7.33 11.45
CA LYS A 6 14.90 -6.49 12.63
C LYS A 6 13.89 -5.38 12.31
N VAL A 7 12.66 -5.55 12.78
CA VAL A 7 11.65 -4.50 12.74
C VAL A 7 12.08 -3.48 13.78
N TYR A 8 12.46 -2.28 13.33
CA TYR A 8 12.69 -1.15 14.22
C TYR A 8 11.33 -0.71 14.78
N THR A 9 10.91 -1.28 15.91
CA THR A 9 9.62 -0.96 16.55
C THR A 9 9.81 0.10 17.62
N ASP A 10 10.21 1.31 17.23
CA ASP A 10 10.05 2.47 18.10
C ASP A 10 8.81 3.29 17.73
N GLU A 11 8.32 4.09 18.67
CA GLU A 11 7.10 4.90 18.51
C GLU A 11 7.16 5.83 17.28
N ARG A 12 8.36 6.27 16.88
CA ARG A 12 8.53 7.14 15.70
C ARG A 12 8.31 6.35 14.42
N PHE A 13 8.84 5.14 14.35
CA PHE A 13 8.60 4.26 13.22
C PHE A 13 7.12 3.93 13.06
N GLU A 14 6.40 3.68 14.16
CA GLU A 14 4.95 3.45 14.12
C GLU A 14 4.19 4.65 13.55
N LYS A 15 4.54 5.87 13.97
CA LYS A 15 3.95 7.12 13.43
C LYS A 15 4.22 7.29 11.94
N ILE A 16 5.42 6.94 11.48
CA ILE A 16 5.76 6.95 10.05
C ILE A 16 4.91 5.94 9.29
N LEU A 17 4.78 4.70 9.79
CA LEU A 17 3.94 3.68 9.17
C LEU A 17 2.48 4.11 9.11
N GLN A 18 1.95 4.75 10.15
CA GLN A 18 0.60 5.32 10.12
C GLN A 18 0.46 6.41 9.04
N GLY A 19 1.46 7.27 8.88
CA GLY A 19 1.50 8.27 7.81
C GLY A 19 1.46 7.63 6.41
N ILE A 20 2.28 6.59 6.19
CA ILE A 20 2.32 5.85 4.93
C ILE A 20 0.97 5.18 4.65
N LYS A 21 0.34 4.56 5.65
CA LYS A 21 -1.01 3.96 5.51
C LYS A 21 -2.05 5.00 5.05
N LYS A 22 -2.05 6.18 5.69
CA LYS A 22 -2.95 7.29 5.32
C LYS A 22 -2.69 7.78 3.89
N ALA A 23 -1.42 7.97 3.50
CA ALA A 23 -1.06 8.40 2.16
C ALA A 23 -1.46 7.37 1.10
N ARG A 24 -1.22 6.07 1.35
CA ARG A 24 -1.62 4.98 0.47
C ARG A 24 -3.14 4.93 0.27
N LYS A 25 -3.90 5.05 1.36
CA LYS A 25 -5.37 5.09 1.30
C LYS A 25 -5.85 6.25 0.43
N LYS A 26 -5.30 7.46 0.65
CA LYS A 26 -5.67 8.64 -0.12
C LYS A 26 -5.34 8.51 -1.61
N LEU A 27 -4.19 7.92 -1.94
CA LEU A 27 -3.80 7.64 -3.32
C LEU A 27 -4.83 6.75 -4.03
N VAL A 28 -5.21 5.63 -3.40
CA VAL A 28 -6.19 4.71 -3.99
C VAL A 28 -7.55 5.38 -4.16
N GLU A 29 -8.04 6.11 -3.14
CA GLU A 29 -9.32 6.83 -3.20
C GLU A 29 -9.35 7.88 -4.33
N THR A 30 -8.28 8.70 -4.45
CA THR A 30 -8.21 9.74 -5.47
C THR A 30 -8.11 9.14 -6.87
N SER A 31 -7.26 8.13 -7.08
CA SER A 31 -7.17 7.45 -8.38
C SER A 31 -8.48 6.74 -8.74
N ALA A 32 -9.18 6.13 -7.78
CA ALA A 32 -10.48 5.52 -8.03
C ALA A 32 -11.54 6.54 -8.45
N ALA A 33 -11.57 7.72 -7.80
CA ALA A 33 -12.47 8.81 -8.16
C ALA A 33 -12.22 9.34 -9.58
N ASN A 34 -10.98 9.28 -10.04
CA ASN A 34 -10.57 9.71 -11.38
C ASN A 34 -10.68 8.60 -12.45
N ASN A 35 -11.17 7.40 -12.10
CA ASN A 35 -11.15 6.21 -12.96
C ASN A 35 -9.74 5.85 -13.48
N GLU A 36 -8.72 6.09 -12.66
CA GLU A 36 -7.33 5.76 -12.96
C GLU A 36 -7.00 4.31 -12.59
N ASP A 37 -5.91 3.82 -13.19
CA ASP A 37 -5.31 2.55 -12.84
C ASP A 37 -4.06 2.77 -11.98
N LEU A 38 -3.78 1.82 -11.09
CA LEU A 38 -2.55 1.75 -10.31
C LEU A 38 -1.73 0.53 -10.71
N VAL A 39 -0.41 0.69 -10.68
CA VAL A 39 0.55 -0.39 -10.88
C VAL A 39 0.94 -0.97 -9.53
N ILE A 40 0.68 -2.27 -9.35
CA ILE A 40 1.01 -2.99 -8.11
C ILE A 40 1.81 -4.24 -8.42
N SER A 41 2.57 -4.70 -7.43
CA SER A 41 3.19 -6.03 -7.45
C SER A 41 2.35 -6.98 -6.60
N ASP A 42 2.10 -8.19 -7.10
CA ASP A 42 1.50 -9.25 -6.28
C ASP A 42 2.52 -9.89 -5.33
N LYS A 43 2.08 -10.90 -4.57
CA LYS A 43 2.93 -11.61 -3.60
C LYS A 43 4.06 -12.41 -4.24
N GLU A 44 3.96 -12.72 -5.53
CA GLU A 44 4.97 -13.44 -6.30
C GLU A 44 5.91 -12.48 -7.03
N GLY A 45 5.67 -11.16 -6.93
CA GLY A 45 6.46 -10.12 -7.56
C GLY A 45 6.01 -9.76 -8.98
N ASN A 46 4.90 -10.33 -9.47
CA ASN A 46 4.39 -9.97 -10.78
C ASN A 46 3.78 -8.57 -10.74
N VAL A 47 4.22 -7.72 -11.66
CA VAL A 47 3.72 -6.35 -11.80
C VAL A 47 2.48 -6.36 -12.68
N LYS A 48 1.39 -5.77 -12.18
CA LYS A 48 0.14 -5.62 -12.93
C LYS A 48 -0.45 -4.24 -12.75
N LYS A 49 -1.11 -3.77 -13.82
CA LYS A 49 -1.93 -2.57 -13.82
C LYS A 49 -3.37 -2.97 -13.49
N ILE A 50 -3.97 -2.34 -12.50
CA ILE A 50 -5.34 -2.64 -12.07
C ILE A 50 -6.14 -1.35 -11.86
N PRO A 51 -7.46 -1.36 -12.12
CA PRO A 51 -8.31 -0.22 -11.80
C PRO A 51 -8.25 0.11 -10.32
N ALA A 52 -8.04 1.37 -9.97
CA ALA A 52 -7.92 1.79 -8.57
C ALA A 52 -9.20 1.53 -7.76
N LYS A 53 -10.37 1.56 -8.41
CA LYS A 53 -11.66 1.21 -7.79
C LYS A 53 -11.71 -0.22 -7.25
N ASP A 54 -11.01 -1.16 -7.87
CA ASP A 54 -10.98 -2.56 -7.47
C ASP A 54 -10.16 -2.77 -6.18
N LEU A 55 -9.31 -1.79 -5.83
CA LEU A 55 -8.51 -1.78 -4.61
C LEU A 55 -9.24 -1.24 -3.38
N LEU A 56 -10.40 -0.60 -3.54
CA LEU A 56 -11.13 0.02 -2.43
C LEU A 56 -11.60 -1.01 -1.38
N GLN A 57 -11.82 -2.26 -1.78
CA GLN A 57 -12.31 -3.34 -0.91
C GLN A 57 -11.25 -3.84 0.09
N GLY A 58 -9.96 -3.48 -0.09
CA GLY A 58 -8.84 -3.96 0.73
C GLY A 58 -8.11 -2.86 1.53
N LEU A 59 -8.72 -1.69 1.69
CA LEU A 59 -8.14 -0.57 2.43
C LEU A 59 -8.43 -0.68 3.93
N GLU A 60 -7.59 -1.42 4.66
CA GLU A 60 -7.49 -1.34 6.13
C GLU A 60 -6.61 -0.18 6.61
#